data_AF-A0A367RWZ8-F1
#
_entry.id   AF-A0A367RWZ8-F1
#
_cell.length_a   1.000
_cell.length_b   1.000
_cell.length_c   1.000
_cell.angle_alpha   90.00
_cell.angle_beta   90.00
_cell.angle_gamma   90.00
#
_symmetry.space_group_name_H-M   'P 1'
#
loop_
_entity.id
_entity.type
_entity.pdbx_description
1 polymer ?
#
loop_
_entity_poly.entity_id
_entity_poly.type
_entity_poly.pdbx_seq_one_letter_code
_entity_poly.pdbx_strand_id
1 'polypeptide(L)'
;MEEFYDSPDVICRHFSNWIDSVKQILASADMNDELNSWNKALNGTIYSDDGSLWVAMSIAKATLIGILNKLETTEIFNMPYLNHEDVLSADRMSSLYVILHCYENSVRCFIEKIFSKELGDNWWEQVANTDMLKKVERVKNKEIKNKWVYPRGGSSPLYCIDWGDLAKLIKKKEELFLPYIGDISFIDNRFAQLEDLRNIVAHHGILPSEDDFQRVFISYRDWCRQIGQYKNL
;
A
#
# COMPACT_ATOMS: atom_id res chain seq x y z
N MET A 1 0.43 -19.34 -12.36
CA MET A 1 -0.38 -20.47 -11.85
C MET A 1 0.62 -21.55 -11.51
N GLU A 2 0.87 -21.80 -10.23
CA GLU A 2 1.65 -22.99 -9.85
C GLU A 2 0.74 -24.19 -10.08
N GLU A 3 1.10 -25.04 -11.05
CA GLU A 3 0.42 -26.30 -11.29
C GLU A 3 0.75 -27.24 -10.13
N PHE A 4 -0.26 -27.61 -9.34
CA PHE A 4 -0.12 -28.66 -8.34
C PHE A 4 0.02 -30.01 -9.07
N TYR A 5 1.10 -30.73 -8.80
CA TYR A 5 1.43 -32.01 -9.46
C TYR A 5 0.62 -33.22 -8.92
N ASP A 6 -0.14 -33.03 -7.85
CA ASP A 6 -0.91 -34.09 -7.18
C ASP A 6 -2.35 -34.18 -7.70
N SER A 7 -2.98 -35.36 -7.58
CA SER A 7 -4.39 -35.53 -7.96
C SER A 7 -5.32 -34.74 -7.02
N PRO A 8 -6.51 -34.30 -7.48
CA PRO A 8 -7.46 -33.55 -6.65
C PRO A 8 -7.79 -34.22 -5.31
N ASP A 9 -7.93 -35.55 -5.26
CA ASP A 9 -8.17 -36.30 -4.03
C ASP A 9 -7.00 -36.25 -3.03
N VAL A 10 -5.76 -36.17 -3.52
CA VAL A 10 -4.56 -36.04 -2.69
C VAL A 10 -4.47 -34.62 -2.14
N ILE A 11 -4.73 -33.61 -2.97
CA ILE A 11 -4.78 -32.20 -2.57
C ILE A 11 -5.86 -31.98 -1.51
N CYS A 12 -7.07 -32.50 -1.72
CA CYS A 12 -8.18 -32.41 -0.76
C CYS A 12 -7.84 -33.03 0.59
N ARG A 13 -7.15 -34.19 0.59
CA ARG A 13 -6.74 -34.87 1.83
C ARG A 13 -5.65 -34.10 2.58
N HIS A 14 -4.63 -33.62 1.88
CA HIS A 14 -3.58 -32.80 2.47
C HIS A 14 -4.16 -31.50 3.05
N PHE A 15 -5.06 -30.85 2.33
CA PHE A 15 -5.73 -29.65 2.77
C PHE A 15 -6.64 -29.88 3.99
N SER A 16 -7.39 -30.99 4.00
CA SER A 16 -8.24 -31.36 5.16
C SER A 16 -7.41 -31.62 6.42
N ASN A 17 -6.31 -32.39 6.29
CA ASN A 17 -5.39 -32.65 7.39
C ASN A 17 -4.73 -31.35 7.91
N TRP A 18 -4.41 -30.43 7.02
CA TRP A 18 -3.87 -29.14 7.38
C TRP A 18 -4.91 -28.26 8.12
N ILE A 19 -6.15 -28.23 7.64
CA ILE A 19 -7.26 -27.53 8.32
C ILE A 19 -7.43 -28.02 9.75
N ASP A 20 -7.42 -29.34 9.95
CA ASP A 20 -7.60 -29.94 11.27
C ASP A 20 -6.40 -29.66 12.19
N SER A 21 -5.20 -29.62 11.63
CA SER A 21 -3.99 -29.22 12.37
C SER A 21 -4.09 -27.76 12.85
N VAL A 22 -4.57 -26.84 12.00
CA VAL A 22 -4.79 -25.43 12.38
C VAL A 22 -5.84 -25.30 13.48
N LYS A 23 -6.95 -26.05 13.40
CA LYS A 23 -7.97 -26.06 14.47
C LYS A 23 -7.41 -26.51 15.81
N GLN A 24 -6.59 -27.56 15.81
CA GLN A 24 -5.96 -28.05 17.03
C GLN A 24 -4.99 -27.01 17.64
N ILE A 25 -4.20 -26.34 16.80
CA ILE A 25 -3.29 -25.28 17.23
C ILE A 25 -4.08 -24.13 17.87
N LEU A 26 -5.12 -23.63 17.20
CA LEU A 26 -5.96 -22.53 17.70
C LEU A 26 -6.64 -22.87 19.03
N ALA A 27 -7.17 -24.10 19.15
CA ALA A 27 -7.77 -24.56 20.40
C ALA A 27 -6.74 -24.67 21.54
N SER A 28 -5.52 -25.15 21.23
CA SER A 28 -4.45 -25.27 22.23
C SER A 28 -3.87 -23.92 22.68
N ALA A 29 -4.01 -22.89 21.85
CA ALA A 29 -3.55 -21.53 22.11
C ALA A 29 -4.63 -20.61 22.75
N ASP A 30 -5.80 -21.16 23.12
CA ASP A 30 -6.95 -20.42 23.67
C ASP A 30 -7.49 -19.30 22.75
N MET A 31 -7.29 -19.44 21.43
CA MET A 31 -7.71 -18.47 20.41
C MET A 31 -9.15 -18.73 19.95
N ASN A 32 -10.09 -18.62 20.88
CA ASN A 32 -11.47 -19.07 20.68
C ASN A 32 -12.25 -18.24 19.64
N ASP A 33 -12.00 -16.94 19.53
CA ASP A 33 -12.68 -16.06 18.57
C ASP A 33 -12.22 -16.30 17.12
N GLU A 34 -10.92 -16.55 16.92
CA GLU A 34 -10.35 -16.93 15.64
C GLU A 34 -10.81 -18.32 15.23
N LEU A 35 -10.86 -19.26 16.17
CA LEU A 35 -11.39 -20.61 15.94
C LEU A 35 -12.87 -20.56 15.54
N ASN A 36 -13.68 -19.69 16.16
CA ASN A 36 -15.08 -19.48 15.79
C ASN A 36 -15.23 -18.89 14.39
N SER A 37 -14.41 -17.89 14.05
CA SER A 37 -14.38 -17.29 12.72
C SER A 37 -13.96 -18.29 11.64
N TRP A 38 -12.94 -19.10 11.92
CA TRP A 38 -12.47 -20.19 11.08
C TRP A 38 -13.55 -21.24 10.84
N ASN A 39 -14.18 -21.72 11.91
CA ASN A 39 -15.25 -22.73 11.82
C ASN A 39 -16.45 -22.20 11.04
N LYS A 40 -16.84 -20.94 11.24
CA LYS A 40 -17.94 -20.31 10.49
C LYS A 40 -17.63 -20.22 8.99
N ALA A 41 -16.39 -19.92 8.63
CA ALA A 41 -15.98 -19.76 7.24
C ALA A 41 -15.85 -21.10 6.49
N LEU A 42 -15.66 -22.20 7.22
CA LEU A 42 -15.59 -23.56 6.67
C LEU A 42 -16.93 -24.32 6.70
N ASN A 43 -17.95 -23.78 7.38
CA ASN A 43 -19.22 -24.48 7.57
C ASN A 43 -20.06 -24.42 6.28
N GLY A 44 -20.38 -25.59 5.70
CA GLY A 44 -21.20 -25.72 4.49
C GLY A 44 -20.43 -25.82 3.17
N THR A 45 -19.09 -25.86 3.20
CA THR A 45 -18.28 -25.99 1.99
C THR A 45 -18.17 -27.47 1.57
N ILE A 46 -18.88 -27.85 0.51
CA ILE A 46 -18.72 -29.17 -0.12
C ILE A 46 -17.52 -29.05 -1.07
N TYR A 47 -16.42 -29.72 -0.75
CA TYR A 47 -15.19 -29.67 -1.53
C TYR A 47 -15.38 -30.39 -2.86
N SER A 48 -15.51 -29.64 -3.95
CA SER A 48 -15.51 -30.19 -5.32
C SER A 48 -14.66 -29.32 -6.26
N ASP A 49 -14.29 -29.86 -7.42
CA ASP A 49 -13.45 -29.20 -8.43
C ASP A 49 -14.15 -28.02 -9.16
N ASP A 50 -15.36 -27.63 -8.72
CA ASP A 50 -16.18 -26.54 -9.28
C ASP A 50 -15.74 -25.13 -8.84
N GLY A 51 -14.61 -25.01 -8.12
CA GLY A 51 -14.10 -23.74 -7.57
C GLY A 51 -14.40 -23.53 -6.08
N SER A 52 -15.24 -24.37 -5.46
CA SER A 52 -15.49 -24.37 -4.01
C SER A 52 -14.21 -24.61 -3.19
N LEU A 53 -13.32 -25.49 -3.67
CA LEU A 53 -12.02 -25.74 -3.05
C LEU A 53 -11.13 -24.49 -3.05
N TRP A 54 -11.09 -23.75 -4.16
CA TRP A 54 -10.29 -22.52 -4.26
C TRP A 54 -10.78 -21.41 -3.32
N VAL A 55 -12.10 -21.27 -3.17
CA VAL A 55 -12.69 -20.33 -2.20
C VAL A 55 -12.32 -20.74 -0.78
N ALA A 56 -12.43 -22.02 -0.43
CA ALA A 56 -12.04 -22.54 0.89
C ALA A 56 -10.55 -22.30 1.19
N MET A 57 -9.67 -22.55 0.23
CA MET A 57 -8.23 -22.30 0.35
C MET A 57 -7.90 -20.82 0.52
N SER A 58 -8.62 -19.95 -0.20
CA SER A 58 -8.42 -18.49 -0.11
C SER A 58 -8.84 -17.94 1.26
N ILE A 59 -9.98 -18.41 1.79
CA ILE A 59 -10.46 -18.08 3.13
C ILE A 59 -9.46 -18.58 4.19
N ALA A 60 -9.04 -19.83 4.09
CA ALA A 60 -8.12 -20.44 5.05
C ALA A 60 -6.75 -19.72 5.06
N LYS A 61 -6.23 -19.35 3.88
CA LYS A 61 -5.03 -18.52 3.77
C LYS A 61 -5.21 -17.15 4.43
N ALA A 62 -6.34 -16.48 4.21
CA ALA A 62 -6.62 -15.19 4.82
C ALA A 62 -6.69 -15.27 6.35
N THR A 63 -7.35 -16.30 6.90
CA THR A 63 -7.42 -16.48 8.36
C THR A 63 -6.05 -16.83 8.96
N LEU A 64 -5.26 -17.69 8.29
CA LEU A 64 -3.90 -18.02 8.75
C LEU A 64 -2.99 -16.79 8.76
N ILE A 65 -3.06 -15.94 7.73
CA ILE A 65 -2.35 -14.66 7.70
C ILE A 65 -2.79 -13.77 8.87
N GLY A 66 -4.10 -13.70 9.15
CA GLY A 66 -4.61 -12.95 10.30
C GLY A 66 -4.06 -13.46 11.64
N ILE A 67 -4.00 -14.77 11.83
CA ILE A 67 -3.43 -15.41 13.03
C ILE A 67 -1.92 -15.15 13.13
N LEU A 68 -1.17 -15.32 12.04
CA LEU A 68 0.27 -15.07 11.99
C LEU A 68 0.59 -13.61 12.31
N ASN A 69 -0.14 -12.66 11.70
CA ASN A 69 -0.01 -11.25 12.02
C ASN A 69 -0.30 -11.00 13.50
N LYS A 70 -1.35 -11.60 14.07
CA LYS A 70 -1.68 -11.47 15.49
C LYS A 70 -0.55 -12.01 16.38
N LEU A 71 0.05 -13.15 16.01
CA LEU A 71 1.18 -13.76 16.72
C LEU A 71 2.46 -12.92 16.61
N GLU A 72 2.78 -12.35 15.44
CA GLU A 72 3.90 -11.42 15.27
C GLU A 72 3.69 -10.11 16.04
N THR A 73 2.43 -9.64 16.17
CA THR A 73 2.10 -8.48 17.00
C THR A 73 2.21 -8.74 18.51
N THR A 74 2.21 -9.99 18.98
CA THR A 74 2.35 -10.31 20.43
C THR A 74 3.66 -9.84 21.05
N GLU A 75 4.75 -9.76 20.27
CA GLU A 75 5.99 -9.13 20.73
C GLU A 75 5.87 -7.59 20.79
N ILE A 76 5.11 -6.99 19.87
CA ILE A 76 4.80 -5.55 19.84
C ILE A 76 3.90 -5.16 21.02
N PHE A 77 2.97 -6.02 21.43
CA PHE A 77 2.11 -5.82 22.61
C PHE A 77 2.87 -5.80 23.94
N ASN A 78 4.15 -6.23 23.95
CA ASN A 78 5.05 -6.12 25.11
C ASN A 78 5.95 -4.86 25.04
N MET A 79 5.69 -3.92 24.13
CA MET A 79 6.41 -2.64 24.07
C MET A 79 6.20 -1.84 25.36
N PRO A 80 7.28 -1.40 26.03
CA PRO A 80 7.16 -0.53 27.19
C PRO A 80 6.34 0.71 26.85
N TYR A 81 5.43 1.07 27.75
CA TYR A 81 4.59 2.28 27.68
C TYR A 81 3.52 2.31 26.58
N LEU A 82 3.31 1.22 25.84
CA LEU A 82 2.19 1.09 24.91
C LEU A 82 1.18 0.07 25.42
N ASN A 83 -0.10 0.34 25.18
CA ASN A 83 -1.18 -0.57 25.48
C ASN A 83 -1.69 -1.25 24.19
N HIS A 84 -2.66 -2.15 24.35
CA HIS A 84 -3.26 -2.87 23.22
C HIS A 84 -3.98 -1.94 22.21
N GLU A 85 -4.59 -0.85 22.67
CA GLU A 85 -5.27 0.12 21.80
C GLU A 85 -4.28 0.91 20.92
N ASP A 86 -3.08 1.21 21.43
CA ASP A 86 -2.02 1.88 20.67
C ASP A 86 -1.57 1.02 19.48
N VAL A 87 -1.39 -0.29 19.71
CA VAL A 87 -1.00 -1.24 18.65
C VAL A 87 -2.13 -1.44 17.64
N LEU A 88 -3.39 -1.55 18.08
CA LEU A 88 -4.54 -1.61 17.17
C LEU A 88 -4.67 -0.33 16.32
N SER A 89 -4.38 0.82 16.91
CA SER A 89 -4.38 2.09 16.19
C SER A 89 -3.30 2.12 15.12
N ALA A 90 -2.09 1.64 15.44
CA ALA A 90 -1.00 1.52 14.47
C ALA A 90 -1.34 0.54 13.33
N ASP A 91 -1.94 -0.61 13.63
CA ASP A 91 -2.38 -1.59 12.64
C ASP A 91 -3.42 -0.98 11.69
N ARG A 92 -4.42 -0.28 12.23
CA ARG A 92 -5.40 0.46 11.41
C ARG A 92 -4.73 1.48 10.49
N MET A 93 -3.75 2.23 11.00
CA MET A 93 -3.00 3.23 10.23
C MET A 93 -2.13 2.62 9.12
N SER A 94 -1.70 1.36 9.25
CA SER A 94 -0.86 0.68 8.25
C SER A 94 -1.51 0.64 6.86
N SER A 95 -2.83 0.46 6.80
CA SER A 95 -3.60 0.45 5.56
C SER A 95 -3.50 1.77 4.79
N LEU A 96 -3.56 2.90 5.51
CA LEU A 96 -3.42 4.22 4.93
C LEU A 96 -2.00 4.48 4.45
N TYR A 97 -0.99 4.02 5.18
CA TYR A 97 0.40 4.10 4.74
C TYR A 97 0.58 3.41 3.38
N VAL A 98 0.06 2.19 3.22
CA VAL A 98 0.13 1.44 1.95
C VAL A 98 -0.52 2.22 0.82
N ILE A 99 -1.73 2.75 1.03
CA ILE A 99 -2.47 3.50 0.01
C ILE A 99 -1.73 4.77 -0.38
N LEU A 100 -1.31 5.58 0.60
CA LEU A 100 -0.59 6.82 0.34
C LEU A 100 0.74 6.57 -0.35
N HIS A 101 1.47 5.52 0.06
CA HIS A 101 2.70 5.09 -0.59
C HIS A 101 2.46 4.73 -2.07
N CYS A 102 1.47 3.89 -2.36
CA CYS A 102 1.12 3.50 -3.73
C CYS A 102 0.64 4.69 -4.55
N TYR A 103 -0.16 5.57 -3.96
CA TYR A 103 -0.70 6.76 -4.63
C TYR A 103 0.43 7.73 -5.01
N GLU A 104 1.24 8.14 -4.04
CA GLU A 104 2.35 9.08 -4.24
C GLU A 104 3.35 8.54 -5.28
N ASN A 105 3.70 7.25 -5.21
CA ASN A 105 4.61 6.64 -6.18
C ASN A 105 3.97 6.44 -7.55
N SER A 106 2.67 6.16 -7.63
CA SER A 106 1.96 6.13 -8.91
C SER A 106 1.98 7.50 -9.60
N VAL A 107 1.82 8.59 -8.85
CA VAL A 107 1.96 9.96 -9.35
C VAL A 107 3.38 10.21 -9.83
N ARG A 108 4.40 9.84 -9.06
CA ARG A 108 5.80 9.98 -9.49
C ARG A 108 6.08 9.25 -10.79
N CYS A 109 5.68 7.98 -10.89
CA CYS A 109 5.86 7.19 -12.10
C CYS A 109 5.13 7.81 -13.29
N PHE A 110 3.92 8.36 -13.09
CA PHE A 110 3.18 9.03 -14.14
C PHE A 110 3.91 10.29 -14.63
N ILE A 111 4.38 11.15 -13.72
CA ILE A 111 5.18 12.34 -14.05
C ILE A 111 6.45 11.94 -14.82
N GLU A 112 7.21 10.96 -14.32
CA GLU A 112 8.42 10.46 -14.94
C GLU A 112 8.15 9.99 -16.38
N LYS A 113 7.12 9.15 -16.59
CA LYS A 113 6.76 8.63 -17.91
C LYS A 113 6.43 9.73 -18.92
N ILE A 114 5.58 10.69 -18.52
CA ILE A 114 5.19 11.79 -19.41
C ILE A 114 6.40 12.66 -19.76
N PHE A 115 7.20 13.05 -18.77
CA PHE A 115 8.34 13.91 -19.01
C PHE A 115 9.47 13.23 -19.78
N SER A 116 9.82 11.98 -19.47
CA SER A 116 10.80 11.23 -20.25
C SER A 116 10.36 11.06 -21.70
N LYS A 117 9.07 10.81 -21.95
CA LYS A 117 8.54 10.64 -23.30
C LYS A 117 8.56 11.95 -24.11
N GLU A 118 8.10 13.05 -23.51
CA GLU A 118 7.87 14.31 -24.25
C GLU A 118 9.10 15.23 -24.24
N LEU A 119 9.97 15.14 -23.23
CA LEU A 119 11.11 16.07 -23.01
C LEU A 119 12.48 15.37 -23.00
N GLY A 120 12.51 14.02 -23.06
CA GLY A 120 13.73 13.20 -23.04
C GLY A 120 14.33 13.02 -21.64
N ASP A 121 15.50 12.39 -21.54
CA ASP A 121 16.10 12.00 -20.26
C ASP A 121 16.50 13.19 -19.36
N ASN A 122 16.84 14.33 -19.95
CA ASN A 122 17.21 15.57 -19.26
C ASN A 122 15.98 16.45 -18.97
N TRP A 123 14.82 15.84 -18.77
CA TRP A 123 13.57 16.57 -18.52
C TRP A 123 13.63 17.35 -17.20
N TRP A 124 14.32 16.81 -16.19
CA TRP A 124 14.40 17.41 -14.85
C TRP A 124 15.02 18.81 -14.89
N GLU A 125 16.13 19.01 -15.60
CA GLU A 125 16.76 20.33 -15.70
C GLU A 125 15.85 21.36 -16.40
N GLN A 126 14.92 20.91 -17.24
CA GLN A 126 14.00 21.78 -17.97
C GLN A 126 12.80 22.22 -17.11
N VAL A 127 12.30 21.33 -16.25
CA VAL A 127 11.05 21.54 -15.50
C VAL A 127 11.25 21.87 -14.02
N ALA A 128 12.34 21.47 -13.38
CA ALA A 128 12.56 21.78 -11.97
C ALA A 128 12.67 23.30 -11.73
N ASN A 129 12.26 23.75 -10.56
CA ASN A 129 12.53 25.11 -10.08
C ASN A 129 13.73 25.13 -9.12
N THR A 130 14.23 26.32 -8.81
CA THR A 130 15.39 26.52 -7.94
C THR A 130 15.25 25.84 -6.57
N ASP A 131 14.05 25.84 -5.99
CA ASP A 131 13.81 25.26 -4.67
C ASP A 131 13.83 23.73 -4.71
N MET A 132 13.24 23.12 -5.73
CA MET A 132 13.29 21.69 -5.99
C MET A 132 14.73 21.22 -6.20
N LEU A 133 15.52 21.96 -7.01
CA LEU A 133 16.93 21.65 -7.25
C LEU A 133 17.73 21.64 -5.92
N LYS A 134 17.57 22.68 -5.10
CA LYS A 134 18.19 22.75 -3.76
C LYS A 134 17.74 21.61 -2.85
N LYS A 135 16.46 21.22 -2.90
CA LYS A 135 15.90 20.14 -2.09
C LYS A 135 16.54 18.80 -2.44
N VAL A 136 16.62 18.48 -3.74
CA VAL A 136 17.28 17.27 -4.26
C VAL A 136 18.76 17.26 -3.88
N GLU A 137 19.47 18.36 -4.10
CA GLU A 137 20.90 18.46 -3.76
C GLU A 137 21.14 18.25 -2.25
N ARG A 138 20.34 18.89 -1.40
CA ARG A 138 20.40 18.72 0.06
C ARG A 138 20.18 17.26 0.48
N VAL A 139 19.20 16.59 -0.13
CA VAL A 139 18.90 15.19 0.15
C VAL A 139 20.07 14.30 -0.27
N LYS A 140 20.57 14.44 -1.50
CA LYS A 140 21.73 13.68 -2.01
C LYS A 140 22.96 13.88 -1.15
N ASN A 141 23.28 15.12 -0.77
CA ASN A 141 24.42 15.43 0.08
C ASN A 141 24.29 14.82 1.49
N LYS A 142 23.07 14.75 2.04
CA LYS A 142 22.81 14.09 3.32
C LYS A 142 23.00 12.58 3.21
N GLU A 143 22.51 11.97 2.14
CA GLU A 143 22.60 10.51 1.91
C GLU A 143 24.05 10.07 1.62
N ILE A 144 24.82 10.84 0.85
CA ILE A 144 26.26 10.58 0.62
C ILE A 144 27.05 10.61 1.94
N LYS A 145 26.73 11.54 2.83
CA LYS A 145 27.37 11.63 4.16
C LYS A 145 26.96 10.47 5.07
N ASN A 146 25.75 9.94 4.90
CA ASN A 146 25.19 8.94 5.77
C ASN A 146 25.47 7.50 5.26
N LYS A 147 26.64 6.97 5.62
CA LYS A 147 27.11 5.66 5.11
C LYS A 147 26.36 4.43 5.63
N TRP A 148 25.51 4.57 6.63
CA TRP A 148 24.78 3.44 7.25
C TRP A 148 23.30 3.38 6.86
N VAL A 149 22.83 4.35 6.07
CA VAL A 149 21.46 4.37 5.53
C VAL A 149 21.55 4.23 4.01
N TYR A 150 20.78 3.30 3.45
CA TYR A 150 20.70 3.16 2.00
C TYR A 150 20.10 4.45 1.41
N PRO A 151 20.71 5.05 0.37
CA PRO A 151 20.11 6.18 -0.33
C PRO A 151 18.69 5.85 -0.77
N ARG A 152 17.81 6.86 -0.87
CA ARG A 152 16.45 6.61 -1.38
C ARG A 152 16.58 6.01 -2.77
N GLY A 153 16.18 4.73 -2.91
CA GLY A 153 16.58 3.81 -4.00
C GLY A 153 16.03 4.11 -5.40
N GLY A 154 15.79 5.37 -5.74
CA GLY A 154 15.39 5.81 -7.08
C GLY A 154 16.44 6.72 -7.71
N SER A 155 16.71 6.53 -8.99
CA SER A 155 17.47 7.49 -9.81
C SER A 155 16.72 8.83 -9.97
N SER A 156 15.40 8.79 -9.85
CA SER A 156 14.54 9.95 -10.10
C SER A 156 14.63 11.01 -8.98
N PRO A 157 14.79 12.29 -9.32
CA PRO A 157 14.73 13.40 -8.37
C PRO A 157 13.36 13.55 -7.69
N LEU A 158 12.31 12.92 -8.24
CA LEU A 158 10.94 12.97 -7.70
C LEU A 158 10.82 12.38 -6.28
N TYR A 159 11.74 11.50 -5.87
CA TYR A 159 11.77 10.92 -4.52
C TYR A 159 12.32 11.86 -3.44
N CYS A 160 12.85 13.02 -3.84
CA CYS A 160 13.37 14.03 -2.91
C CYS A 160 12.37 15.17 -2.64
N ILE A 161 11.22 15.14 -3.31
CA ILE A 161 10.20 16.19 -3.26
C ILE A 161 8.84 15.61 -2.77
N ASP A 162 7.95 16.50 -2.36
CA ASP A 162 6.66 16.18 -1.73
C ASP A 162 5.47 16.47 -2.67
N TRP A 163 4.25 16.25 -2.18
CA TRP A 163 3.02 16.39 -2.96
C TRP A 163 2.86 17.81 -3.52
N GLY A 164 3.09 18.84 -2.71
CA GLY A 164 3.05 20.22 -3.18
C GLY A 164 4.02 20.49 -4.32
N ASP A 165 5.23 19.92 -4.28
CA ASP A 165 6.19 20.01 -5.37
C ASP A 165 5.76 19.20 -6.63
N LEU A 166 5.18 18.02 -6.45
CA LEU A 166 4.65 17.21 -7.57
C LEU A 166 3.51 17.94 -8.31
N ALA A 167 2.59 18.57 -7.57
CA ALA A 167 1.53 19.38 -8.16
C ALA A 167 2.09 20.55 -8.99
N LYS A 168 3.10 21.27 -8.45
CA LYS A 168 3.79 22.35 -9.18
C LYS A 168 4.46 21.87 -10.46
N LEU A 169 5.06 20.68 -10.46
CA LEU A 169 5.66 20.10 -11.67
C LEU A 169 4.61 19.83 -12.75
N ILE A 170 3.50 19.18 -12.38
CA ILE A 170 2.40 18.92 -13.30
C ILE A 170 1.87 20.23 -13.89
N LYS A 171 1.63 21.23 -13.03
CA LYS A 171 1.09 22.54 -13.43
C LYS A 171 2.03 23.33 -14.35
N LYS A 172 3.35 23.22 -14.16
CA LYS A 172 4.34 23.92 -15.01
C LYS A 172 4.26 23.49 -16.48
N LYS A 173 3.80 22.27 -16.74
CA LYS A 173 3.68 21.64 -18.07
C LYS A 173 2.30 21.01 -18.25
N GLU A 174 1.27 21.71 -17.80
CA GLU A 174 -0.11 21.21 -17.76
C GLU A 174 -0.58 20.64 -19.10
N GLU A 175 -0.15 21.24 -20.21
CA GLU A 175 -0.47 20.81 -21.57
C GLU A 175 -0.10 19.34 -21.84
N LEU A 176 0.95 18.82 -21.20
CA LEU A 176 1.40 17.43 -21.35
C LEU A 176 0.53 16.45 -20.55
N PHE A 177 -0.16 16.93 -19.52
CA PHE A 177 -0.94 16.12 -18.58
C PHE A 177 -2.44 16.17 -18.83
N LEU A 178 -2.95 17.27 -19.41
CA LEU A 178 -4.37 17.45 -19.75
C LEU A 178 -4.98 16.29 -20.56
N PRO A 179 -4.30 15.66 -21.54
CA PRO A 179 -4.86 14.51 -22.26
C PRO A 179 -5.20 13.30 -21.38
N TYR A 180 -4.62 13.21 -20.17
CA TYR A 180 -4.78 12.08 -19.25
C TYR A 180 -5.65 12.43 -18.05
N ILE A 181 -5.53 13.66 -17.52
CA ILE A 181 -6.21 14.11 -16.31
C ILE A 181 -7.48 14.91 -16.65
N GLY A 182 -7.53 15.54 -17.83
CA GLY A 182 -8.66 16.38 -18.27
C GLY A 182 -8.70 17.76 -17.59
N ASP A 183 -8.59 17.81 -16.27
CA ASP A 183 -8.57 19.06 -15.49
C ASP A 183 -7.44 19.03 -14.44
N ILE A 184 -6.48 19.95 -14.54
CA ILE A 184 -5.37 20.07 -13.59
C ILE A 184 -5.84 20.50 -12.20
N SER A 185 -6.98 21.17 -12.08
CA SER A 185 -7.53 21.56 -10.77
C SER A 185 -7.80 20.34 -9.88
N PHE A 186 -8.04 19.17 -10.48
CA PHE A 186 -8.13 17.91 -9.76
C PHE A 186 -6.86 17.63 -8.94
N ILE A 187 -5.68 17.81 -9.52
CA ILE A 187 -4.40 17.56 -8.86
C ILE A 187 -4.18 18.55 -7.72
N ASP A 188 -4.33 19.85 -8.01
CA ASP A 188 -4.14 20.90 -7.00
C ASP A 188 -5.06 20.67 -5.79
N ASN A 189 -6.34 20.38 -6.03
CA ASN A 189 -7.32 20.19 -4.95
C ASN A 189 -7.07 18.91 -4.15
N ARG A 190 -6.80 17.78 -4.82
CA ARG A 190 -6.55 16.51 -4.12
C ARG A 190 -5.24 16.55 -3.35
N PHE A 191 -4.19 17.11 -3.93
CA PHE A 191 -2.89 17.07 -3.28
C PHE A 191 -2.85 18.01 -2.08
N ALA A 192 -3.41 19.23 -2.21
CA ALA A 192 -3.50 20.14 -1.08
C ALA A 192 -4.32 19.56 0.09
N GLN A 193 -5.43 18.88 -0.19
CA GLN A 193 -6.26 18.26 0.86
C GLN A 193 -5.58 17.07 1.53
N LEU A 194 -4.83 16.28 0.78
CA LEU A 194 -4.21 15.05 1.30
C LEU A 194 -2.83 15.28 1.90
N GLU A 195 -2.15 16.38 1.61
CA GLU A 195 -0.80 16.65 2.09
C GLU A 195 -0.73 16.63 3.62
N ASP A 196 -1.68 17.28 4.30
CA ASP A 196 -1.75 17.28 5.77
C ASP A 196 -2.01 15.88 6.34
N LEU A 197 -2.97 15.14 5.77
CA LEU A 197 -3.28 13.76 6.19
C LEU A 197 -2.07 12.85 5.99
N ARG A 198 -1.43 12.95 4.83
CA ARG A 198 -0.23 12.19 4.48
C ARG A 198 0.91 12.50 5.44
N ASN A 199 1.09 13.76 5.82
CA ASN A 199 2.13 14.15 6.77
C ASN A 199 1.89 13.54 8.16
N ILE A 200 0.65 13.51 8.63
CA ILE A 200 0.31 12.81 9.89
C ILE A 200 0.71 11.33 9.79
N VAL A 201 0.29 10.63 8.73
CA VAL A 201 0.62 9.20 8.53
C VAL A 201 2.13 8.98 8.43
N ALA A 202 2.85 9.81 7.68
CA ALA A 202 4.30 9.71 7.50
C ALA A 202 5.10 9.95 8.80
N HIS A 203 4.51 10.66 9.77
CA HIS A 203 5.08 10.90 11.08
C HIS A 203 4.55 9.93 12.16
N HIS A 204 3.94 8.82 11.75
CA HIS A 204 3.37 7.79 12.63
C HIS A 204 2.25 8.32 13.53
N GLY A 205 1.59 9.41 13.12
CA GLY A 205 0.42 9.94 13.79
C GLY A 205 -0.85 9.13 13.46
N ILE A 206 -1.87 9.35 14.27
CA ILE A 206 -3.18 8.71 14.14
C ILE A 206 -4.16 9.72 13.56
N LEU A 207 -4.95 9.29 12.57
CA LEU A 207 -6.10 10.05 12.10
C LEU A 207 -7.33 9.65 12.94
N PRO A 208 -7.93 10.55 13.74
CA PRO A 208 -9.01 10.20 14.64
C PRO A 208 -10.37 10.05 13.91
N SER A 209 -10.51 10.62 12.72
CA SER A 209 -11.78 10.67 11.99
C SER A 209 -11.87 9.63 10.88
N GLU A 210 -12.98 8.90 10.82
CA GLU A 210 -13.27 8.01 9.69
C GLU A 210 -13.45 8.79 8.38
N ASP A 211 -13.90 10.05 8.44
CA ASP A 211 -14.01 10.89 7.25
C ASP A 211 -12.63 11.14 6.61
N ASP A 212 -11.57 11.25 7.41
CA ASP A 212 -10.22 11.45 6.90
C ASP A 212 -9.69 10.18 6.21
N PHE A 213 -10.02 9.00 6.73
CA PHE A 213 -9.78 7.74 6.02
C PHE A 213 -10.48 7.75 4.67
N GLN A 214 -11.80 8.01 4.67
CA GLN A 214 -12.59 8.01 3.44
C GLN A 214 -12.10 9.03 2.42
N ARG A 215 -11.62 10.22 2.83
CA ARG A 215 -10.99 11.20 1.94
C ARG A 215 -9.79 10.62 1.19
N VAL A 216 -8.88 9.94 1.90
CA VAL A 216 -7.72 9.27 1.28
C VAL A 216 -8.18 8.19 0.31
N PHE A 217 -9.09 7.32 0.74
CA PHE A 217 -9.60 6.21 -0.08
C PHE A 217 -10.30 6.69 -1.35
N ILE A 218 -11.20 7.68 -1.24
CA ILE A 218 -11.95 8.21 -2.39
C ILE A 218 -10.98 8.85 -3.37
N SER A 219 -10.05 9.69 -2.91
CA SER A 219 -9.07 10.33 -3.79
C SER A 219 -8.18 9.31 -4.50
N TYR A 220 -7.74 8.25 -3.80
CA TYR A 220 -6.97 7.17 -4.41
C TYR A 220 -7.77 6.44 -5.49
N ARG A 221 -9.05 6.13 -5.22
CA ARG A 221 -9.93 5.48 -6.19
C ARG A 221 -10.19 6.36 -7.41
N ASP A 222 -10.38 7.66 -7.21
CA ASP A 222 -10.53 8.64 -8.30
C ASP A 222 -9.28 8.64 -9.18
N TRP A 223 -8.09 8.68 -8.57
CA TRP A 223 -6.82 8.57 -9.30
C TRP A 223 -6.70 7.27 -10.10
N CYS A 224 -7.00 6.11 -9.48
CA CYS A 224 -7.01 4.83 -10.18
C CYS A 224 -7.98 4.82 -11.36
N ARG A 225 -9.14 5.47 -11.24
CA ARG A 225 -10.13 5.55 -12.32
C ARG A 225 -9.64 6.43 -13.47
N GLN A 226 -9.01 7.54 -13.16
CA GLN A 226 -8.54 8.52 -14.15
C GLN A 226 -7.32 8.01 -14.91
N ILE A 227 -6.33 7.45 -14.21
CA ILE A 227 -5.06 7.02 -14.80
C ILE A 227 -5.07 5.53 -15.19
N GLY A 228 -5.96 4.72 -14.61
CA GLY A 228 -6.00 3.27 -14.82
C GLY A 228 -6.27 2.83 -16.26
N GLN A 229 -6.79 3.73 -17.11
CA GLN A 229 -6.95 3.50 -18.55
C GLN A 229 -5.65 3.66 -19.35
N TYR A 230 -4.59 4.23 -18.75
CA TYR A 230 -3.31 4.53 -19.38
C TYR A 230 -2.14 3.70 -18.82
N LYS A 231 -2.40 2.47 -18.34
CA LYS A 231 -1.38 1.59 -17.72
C LYS A 231 -0.16 1.32 -18.61
N ASN A 232 -0.32 1.40 -19.93
CA ASN A 232 0.71 1.09 -20.92
C ASN A 232 1.40 2.34 -21.53
N LEU A 233 1.31 3.48 -20.84
CA LEU A 233 2.12 4.66 -21.19
C LEU A 233 3.62 4.38 -21.20
#